data_AF-A0A7C7XC61-F1
#
_entry.id   AF-A0A7C7XC61-F1
#
_cell.length_a   1.000
_cell.length_b   1.000
_cell.length_c   1.000
_cell.angle_alpha   90.00
_cell.angle_beta   90.00
_cell.angle_gamma   90.00
#
_symmetry.space_group_name_H-M   'P 1'
#
loop_
_entity.id
_entity.type
_entity.pdbx_description
1 polymer ?
#
loop_
_entity_poly.entity_id
_entity_poly.type
_entity_poly.pdbx_seq_one_letter_code
_entity_poly.pdbx_strand_id
1 'polypeptide(L)'
;MLLLLLALGFFSIPESADTLNPFKGEGLNALGIRNNTRLIAQLGIIAIGAGMLIISGEFDLSIGSMVGFSGMCMAIILKWGFHISVPILSNTPDGLGFEWVRIFSIDHADPWMALGITLCFTLFFGWLIGFIVVKTGMASFIVSLSFLFFLRGLTEVCYRAFNKAPDQTSGSTQVSGLPDIKNIVELPGYGEIERSKVAVLPKAEIQKIYNSLSPEEISSFSEKISYSNFMMAENKTQMVHQKTLESLGRDLEHAQQSGNTQLLETLQTRLAEHANPVPIPPAPVRELDVVKEYVETLSSLNPVADFLGGNIFQGLFDWFYEIGWNINNYGRQFAPGLYSSVLIWVIIALVAYVVLSKTQAGNWIYSTGGDLNAAKANGVPTGKVKISLFVFSAFCATMFAATQVFETNTSDAAKGNLKELEAIAAAVIGGVVLTGGFGTIAGIVLGAVIFGIAREAFFYIPFVDGSFYRVFLGFVLLTAALTNENIRKRITGGI
;
A
#
# COMPACT_ATOMS: atom_id res chain seq x y z
N MET A 1 -17.45 -16.02 0.41
CA MET A 1 -16.81 -15.04 1.32
C MET A 1 -16.44 -15.68 2.65
N LEU A 2 -17.40 -16.17 3.44
CA LEU A 2 -17.13 -17.01 4.62
C LEU A 2 -16.19 -18.19 4.30
N LEU A 3 -16.40 -18.89 3.19
CA LEU A 3 -15.52 -19.98 2.74
C LEU A 3 -14.08 -19.53 2.39
N LEU A 4 -13.90 -18.31 1.88
CA LEU A 4 -12.56 -17.76 1.60
C LEU A 4 -11.86 -17.29 2.88
N LEU A 5 -12.62 -16.75 3.84
CA LEU A 5 -12.15 -16.44 5.19
C LEU A 5 -11.72 -17.71 5.94
N LEU A 6 -12.50 -18.78 5.84
CA LEU A 6 -12.17 -20.09 6.39
C LEU A 6 -10.96 -20.71 5.68
N ALA A 7 -10.86 -20.58 4.35
CA ALA A 7 -9.68 -21.01 3.60
C ALA A 7 -8.42 -20.23 4.00
N LEU A 8 -8.52 -18.91 4.22
CA LEU A 8 -7.40 -18.11 4.71
C LEU A 8 -6.90 -18.60 6.08
N GLY A 9 -7.83 -18.90 7.01
CA GLY A 9 -7.49 -19.48 8.30
C GLY A 9 -6.89 -20.88 8.19
N PHE A 10 -7.47 -21.73 7.32
CA PHE A 10 -7.06 -23.12 7.12
C PHE A 10 -5.70 -23.26 6.43
N PHE A 11 -5.44 -22.51 5.36
CA PHE A 11 -4.17 -22.54 4.64
C PHE A 11 -3.07 -21.70 5.29
N SER A 12 -3.43 -20.80 6.21
CA SER A 12 -2.44 -20.03 6.94
C SER A 12 -1.73 -20.88 7.99
N ILE A 13 -2.38 -21.84 8.65
CA ILE A 13 -1.75 -22.61 9.73
C ILE A 13 -1.04 -23.83 9.12
N PRO A 14 0.30 -23.94 9.20
CA PRO A 14 0.98 -25.16 8.78
C PRO A 14 0.47 -26.35 9.60
N GLU A 15 0.20 -27.47 8.94
CA GLU A 15 -0.43 -28.71 9.47
C GLU A 15 0.27 -29.32 10.71
N SER A 16 1.39 -28.78 11.18
CA SER A 16 2.32 -29.45 12.11
C SER A 16 2.71 -28.67 13.37
N ALA A 17 2.00 -27.59 13.76
CA ALA A 17 2.35 -26.84 14.97
C ALA A 17 1.24 -26.87 16.03
N ASP A 18 1.42 -27.68 17.08
CA ASP A 18 0.73 -27.49 18.37
C ASP A 18 1.21 -26.18 18.98
N THR A 19 0.51 -25.09 18.69
CA THR A 19 0.90 -23.74 19.10
C THR A 19 -0.31 -22.90 19.48
N LEU A 20 -0.24 -22.25 20.65
CA LEU A 20 -1.25 -21.26 21.07
C LEU A 20 -1.07 -19.91 20.33
N ASN A 21 0.03 -19.73 19.59
CA ASN A 21 0.28 -18.52 18.81
C ASN A 21 -0.50 -18.56 17.48
N PRO A 22 -1.54 -17.72 17.29
CA PRO A 22 -2.32 -17.66 16.05
C PRO A 22 -1.52 -17.09 14.86
N PHE A 23 -0.36 -16.49 15.11
CA PHE A 23 0.49 -15.83 14.14
C PHE A 23 1.67 -16.69 13.66
N LYS A 24 1.71 -17.98 13.99
CA LYS A 24 2.72 -18.92 13.44
C LYS A 24 2.48 -19.31 11.97
N GLY A 25 1.35 -18.90 11.40
CA GLY A 25 0.99 -19.22 10.04
C GLY A 25 1.72 -18.43 8.95
N GLU A 26 1.71 -18.91 7.71
CA GLU A 26 2.29 -18.17 6.58
C GLU A 26 1.46 -16.94 6.19
N GLY A 27 0.12 -17.01 6.32
CA GLY A 27 -0.81 -15.93 5.93
C GLY A 27 -1.22 -14.98 7.06
N LEU A 28 -1.38 -15.51 8.28
CA LEU A 28 -1.79 -14.77 9.47
C LEU A 28 -0.63 -14.47 10.42
N ASN A 29 0.64 -14.42 9.97
CA ASN A 29 1.70 -13.91 10.85
C ASN A 29 1.65 -12.37 11.00
N ALA A 30 2.45 -11.81 11.92
CA ALA A 30 2.49 -10.38 12.18
C ALA A 30 2.78 -9.53 10.93
N LEU A 31 3.64 -10.00 10.03
CA LEU A 31 3.91 -9.33 8.74
C LEU A 31 2.71 -9.45 7.78
N GLY A 32 2.07 -10.61 7.70
CA GLY A 32 0.86 -10.85 6.91
C GLY A 32 -0.28 -9.93 7.34
N ILE A 33 -0.49 -9.79 8.64
CA ILE A 33 -1.49 -8.86 9.20
C ILE A 33 -1.15 -7.42 8.82
N ARG A 34 0.10 -7.02 9.00
CA ARG A 34 0.57 -5.67 8.62
C ARG A 34 0.34 -5.40 7.13
N ASN A 35 0.61 -6.35 6.25
CA ASN A 35 0.47 -6.18 4.80
C ASN A 35 -0.99 -6.22 4.34
N ASN A 36 -1.79 -7.11 4.90
CA ASN A 36 -3.21 -7.25 4.58
C ASN A 36 -4.01 -6.02 5.06
N THR A 37 -3.77 -5.58 6.29
CA THR A 37 -4.42 -4.37 6.84
C THR A 37 -4.07 -3.12 6.04
N ARG A 38 -2.83 -2.98 5.55
CA ARG A 38 -2.46 -1.93 4.60
C ARG A 38 -3.31 -1.95 3.34
N LEU A 39 -3.44 -3.12 2.71
CA LEU A 39 -4.19 -3.26 1.45
C LEU A 39 -5.68 -2.97 1.64
N ILE A 40 -6.25 -3.48 2.74
CA ILE A 40 -7.63 -3.19 3.16
C ILE A 40 -7.81 -1.68 3.38
N ALA A 41 -6.88 -1.03 4.07
CA ALA A 41 -6.97 0.39 4.38
C ALA A 41 -6.90 1.26 3.13
N GLN A 42 -5.91 1.00 2.26
CA GLN A 42 -5.77 1.67 0.98
C GLN A 42 -7.05 1.49 0.14
N LEU A 43 -7.54 0.26 -0.04
CA LEU A 43 -8.80 0.01 -0.74
C LEU A 43 -9.99 0.73 -0.07
N GLY A 44 -10.05 0.71 1.25
CA GLY A 44 -11.12 1.32 2.02
C GLY A 44 -11.19 2.83 1.86
N ILE A 45 -10.05 3.53 1.75
CA ILE A 45 -9.99 4.97 1.49
C ILE A 45 -10.72 5.30 0.18
N ILE A 46 -10.36 4.62 -0.91
CA ILE A 46 -10.98 4.87 -2.23
C ILE A 46 -12.41 4.33 -2.31
N ALA A 47 -12.74 3.23 -1.61
CA ALA A 47 -14.09 2.68 -1.54
C ALA A 47 -15.06 3.63 -0.81
N ILE A 48 -14.60 4.38 0.19
CA ILE A 48 -15.41 5.43 0.85
C ILE A 48 -15.74 6.55 -0.15
N GLY A 49 -14.74 7.02 -0.91
CA GLY A 49 -14.94 8.03 -1.95
C GLY A 49 -15.93 7.57 -3.02
N ALA A 50 -15.69 6.39 -3.59
CA ALA A 50 -16.57 5.79 -4.61
C ALA A 50 -17.97 5.51 -4.06
N GLY A 51 -18.07 4.94 -2.86
CA GLY A 51 -19.34 4.57 -2.24
C GLY A 51 -20.22 5.79 -1.94
N MET A 52 -19.67 6.87 -1.39
CA MET A 52 -20.45 8.10 -1.16
C MET A 52 -20.96 8.72 -2.47
N LEU A 53 -20.16 8.63 -3.53
CA LEU A 53 -20.52 9.12 -4.85
C LEU A 53 -21.65 8.28 -5.47
N ILE A 54 -21.59 6.95 -5.33
CA ILE A 54 -22.66 6.02 -5.74
C ILE A 54 -23.94 6.28 -4.96
N ILE A 55 -23.88 6.54 -3.64
CA ILE A 55 -25.06 6.89 -2.84
C ILE A 55 -25.76 8.14 -3.40
N SER A 56 -25.02 9.09 -4.00
CA SER A 56 -25.60 10.26 -4.67
C SER A 56 -26.14 10.00 -6.08
N GLY A 57 -26.05 8.76 -6.57
CA GLY A 57 -26.51 8.34 -7.89
C GLY A 57 -25.49 8.59 -9.03
N GLU A 58 -24.21 8.77 -8.70
CA GLU A 58 -23.16 9.02 -9.69
C GLU A 58 -22.10 7.90 -9.70
N PHE A 59 -21.28 7.84 -10.74
CA PHE A 59 -20.17 6.90 -10.89
C PHE A 59 -18.87 7.61 -11.25
N ASP A 60 -17.79 7.30 -10.53
CA ASP A 60 -16.46 7.83 -10.80
C ASP A 60 -15.47 6.70 -11.10
N LEU A 61 -15.25 6.44 -12.38
CA LEU A 61 -14.21 5.52 -12.84
C LEU A 61 -12.81 6.15 -12.80
N SER A 62 -12.71 7.48 -12.78
CA SER A 62 -11.42 8.17 -12.84
C SER A 62 -10.61 7.99 -11.55
N ILE A 63 -11.23 7.59 -10.44
CA ILE A 63 -10.59 7.40 -9.12
C ILE A 63 -9.33 6.52 -9.19
N GLY A 64 -9.31 5.47 -10.02
CA GLY A 64 -8.14 4.63 -10.22
C GLY A 64 -7.01 5.34 -10.97
N SER A 65 -7.32 6.05 -12.05
CA SER A 65 -6.33 6.89 -12.76
C SER A 65 -5.82 8.05 -11.89
N MET A 66 -6.65 8.58 -11.00
CA MET A 66 -6.30 9.63 -10.05
C MET A 66 -5.29 9.15 -9.00
N VAL A 67 -5.35 7.88 -8.59
CA VAL A 67 -4.32 7.28 -7.74
C VAL A 67 -2.95 7.31 -8.43
N GLY A 68 -2.88 6.87 -9.69
CA GLY A 68 -1.65 6.90 -10.48
C GLY A 68 -1.14 8.33 -10.72
N PHE A 69 -2.03 9.22 -11.13
CA PHE A 69 -1.73 10.62 -11.39
C PHE A 69 -1.25 11.36 -10.12
N SER A 70 -1.93 11.16 -9.00
CA SER A 70 -1.55 11.74 -7.71
C SER A 70 -0.19 11.21 -7.24
N GLY A 71 0.07 9.91 -7.41
CA GLY A 71 1.36 9.31 -7.10
C GLY A 71 2.48 9.89 -7.97
N MET A 72 2.19 10.21 -9.23
CA MET A 72 3.11 10.85 -10.15
C MET A 72 3.43 12.28 -9.77
N CYS A 73 2.41 13.12 -9.53
CA CYS A 73 2.62 14.50 -9.11
C CYS A 73 3.56 14.55 -7.90
N MET A 74 3.27 13.74 -6.87
CA MET A 74 4.05 13.72 -5.65
C MET A 74 5.47 13.17 -5.85
N ALA A 75 5.63 12.07 -6.60
CA ALA A 75 6.96 11.53 -6.90
C ALA A 75 7.81 12.53 -7.69
N ILE A 76 7.21 13.24 -8.65
CA ILE A 76 7.92 14.25 -9.43
C ILE A 76 8.36 15.41 -8.53
N ILE A 77 7.45 15.92 -7.71
CA ILE A 77 7.72 17.04 -6.81
C ILE A 77 8.80 16.68 -5.77
N LEU A 78 8.75 15.49 -5.19
CA LEU A 78 9.71 15.05 -4.18
C LEU A 78 11.10 14.78 -4.77
N LYS A 79 11.20 14.38 -6.05
CA LYS A 79 12.47 13.99 -6.67
C LYS A 79 13.15 15.12 -7.44
N TRP A 80 12.38 15.93 -8.17
CA TRP A 80 12.89 16.97 -9.06
C TRP A 80 12.42 18.37 -8.69
N GLY A 81 11.70 18.52 -7.58
CA GLY A 81 11.11 19.79 -7.18
C GLY A 81 9.87 20.15 -8.01
N PHE A 82 9.34 21.35 -7.77
CA PHE A 82 8.20 21.89 -8.50
C PHE A 82 8.59 23.18 -9.21
N HIS A 83 8.38 23.27 -10.52
CA HIS A 83 8.59 24.52 -11.24
C HIS A 83 7.44 24.82 -12.20
N ILE A 84 7.11 26.09 -12.33
CA ILE A 84 6.20 26.61 -13.33
C ILE A 84 7.05 27.25 -14.42
N SER A 85 7.07 26.63 -15.59
CA SER A 85 7.77 27.15 -16.77
C SER A 85 6.78 27.55 -17.85
N VAL A 86 7.02 28.71 -18.46
CA VAL A 86 6.25 29.19 -19.62
C VAL A 86 7.14 29.13 -20.86
N PRO A 87 6.64 28.60 -21.98
CA PRO A 87 7.40 28.60 -23.21
C PRO A 87 7.40 30.02 -23.80
N ILE A 88 8.59 30.55 -24.07
CA ILE A 88 8.79 31.83 -24.74
C ILE A 88 9.41 31.55 -26.10
N LEU A 89 8.95 32.26 -27.13
CA LEU A 89 9.55 32.19 -28.45
C LEU A 89 10.94 32.83 -28.40
N SER A 90 11.98 32.04 -28.67
CA SER A 90 13.39 32.47 -28.61
C SER A 90 14.15 31.96 -29.83
N ASN A 91 15.19 32.67 -30.24
CA ASN A 91 16.09 32.19 -31.29
C ASN A 91 17.05 31.17 -30.69
N THR A 92 16.64 29.91 -30.70
CA THR A 92 17.50 28.77 -30.39
C THR A 92 18.53 28.52 -31.50
N PRO A 93 19.64 27.80 -31.22
CA PRO A 93 20.65 27.46 -32.22
C PRO A 93 20.09 26.75 -33.46
N ASP A 94 18.96 26.05 -33.34
CA ASP A 94 18.27 25.33 -34.41
C ASP A 94 17.16 26.15 -35.13
N GLY A 95 17.00 27.44 -34.82
CA GLY A 95 16.01 28.35 -35.40
C GLY A 95 15.06 28.99 -34.38
N LEU A 96 13.95 29.60 -34.86
CA LEU A 96 12.86 30.09 -33.99
C LEU A 96 12.22 28.90 -33.26
N GLY A 97 12.47 28.79 -31.95
CA GLY A 97 12.01 27.70 -31.11
C GLY A 97 11.36 28.20 -29.82
N PHE A 98 10.94 27.26 -28.97
CA PHE A 98 10.42 27.56 -27.64
C PHE A 98 11.50 27.32 -26.58
N GLU A 99 11.83 28.36 -25.84
CA GLU A 99 12.67 28.29 -24.65
C GLU A 99 11.78 28.29 -23.40
N TRP A 100 12.01 27.37 -22.47
CA TRP A 100 11.20 27.24 -21.26
C TRP A 100 11.79 28.09 -20.15
N VAL A 101 11.20 29.27 -19.92
CA VAL A 101 11.61 30.15 -18.82
C VAL A 101 10.88 29.74 -17.55
N ARG A 102 11.64 29.46 -16.49
CA ARG A 102 11.12 29.13 -15.15
C ARG A 102 10.68 30.41 -14.45
N ILE A 103 9.38 30.55 -14.22
CA ILE A 103 8.79 31.71 -13.52
C ILE A 103 8.81 31.49 -12.01
N PHE A 104 8.65 30.24 -11.59
CA PHE A 104 8.63 29.85 -10.19
C PHE A 104 9.30 28.48 -10.06
N SER A 105 10.18 28.31 -9.08
CA SER A 105 10.82 27.04 -8.77
C SER A 105 10.92 26.81 -7.27
N ILE A 106 10.60 25.59 -6.88
CA ILE A 106 10.81 25.02 -5.56
C ILE A 106 11.75 23.84 -5.80
N ASP A 107 13.03 24.00 -5.45
CA ASP A 107 14.05 22.97 -5.71
C ASP A 107 13.95 21.80 -4.72
N HIS A 108 13.53 22.08 -3.48
CA HIS A 108 13.32 21.09 -2.43
C HIS A 108 11.92 21.25 -1.86
N ALA A 109 11.02 20.33 -2.19
CA ALA A 109 9.65 20.35 -1.69
C ALA A 109 9.52 19.44 -0.47
N ASP A 110 9.19 20.03 0.67
CA ASP A 110 8.84 19.27 1.87
C ASP A 110 7.63 18.36 1.61
N PRO A 111 7.48 17.24 2.35
CA PRO A 111 6.32 16.36 2.25
C PRO A 111 4.97 17.07 2.31
N TRP A 112 4.83 18.09 3.17
CA TRP A 112 3.61 18.91 3.26
C TRP A 112 3.34 19.67 1.96
N MET A 113 4.37 20.27 1.36
CA MET A 113 4.24 21.03 0.12
C MET A 113 3.94 20.09 -1.05
N ALA A 114 4.62 18.95 -1.12
CA ALA A 114 4.36 17.94 -2.14
C ALA A 114 2.92 17.41 -2.09
N LEU A 115 2.41 17.13 -0.89
CA LEU A 115 1.00 16.74 -0.70
C LEU A 115 0.04 17.86 -1.09
N GLY A 116 0.30 19.09 -0.64
CA GLY A 116 -0.55 20.26 -0.89
C GLY A 116 -0.67 20.58 -2.39
N ILE A 117 0.46 20.64 -3.10
CA ILE A 117 0.48 20.87 -4.55
C ILE A 117 -0.22 19.72 -5.28
N THR A 118 0.04 18.47 -4.88
CA THR A 118 -0.62 17.30 -5.46
C THR A 118 -2.15 17.37 -5.29
N LEU A 119 -2.63 17.74 -4.10
CA LEU A 119 -4.05 17.96 -3.84
C LEU A 119 -4.63 19.07 -4.72
N CYS A 120 -3.91 20.18 -4.94
CA CYS A 120 -4.39 21.23 -5.85
C CYS A 120 -4.67 20.70 -7.26
N PHE A 121 -3.78 19.88 -7.82
CA PHE A 121 -3.98 19.27 -9.14
C PHE A 121 -5.12 18.26 -9.15
N THR A 122 -5.17 17.36 -8.17
CA THR A 122 -6.15 16.26 -8.17
C THR A 122 -7.54 16.77 -7.83
N LEU A 123 -7.69 17.65 -6.84
CA LEU A 123 -8.98 18.25 -6.50
C LEU A 123 -9.51 19.13 -7.64
N PHE A 124 -8.64 19.77 -8.42
CA PHE A 124 -9.06 20.47 -9.64
C PHE A 124 -9.70 19.52 -10.66
N PHE A 125 -9.09 18.36 -10.92
CA PHE A 125 -9.69 17.36 -11.81
C PHE A 125 -10.99 16.78 -11.26
N GLY A 126 -11.08 16.51 -9.95
CA GLY A 126 -12.32 16.10 -9.30
C GLY A 126 -13.42 17.15 -9.47
N TRP A 127 -13.10 18.42 -9.25
CA TRP A 127 -14.01 19.54 -9.49
C TRP A 127 -14.43 19.64 -10.95
N LEU A 128 -13.48 19.52 -11.89
CA LEU A 128 -13.73 19.62 -13.33
C LEU A 128 -14.66 18.50 -13.82
N ILE A 129 -14.42 17.26 -13.40
CA ILE A 129 -15.29 16.11 -13.72
C ILE A 129 -16.70 16.38 -13.19
N GLY A 130 -16.83 16.71 -11.91
CA GLY A 130 -18.13 16.99 -11.31
C GLY A 130 -18.84 18.18 -11.96
N PHE A 131 -18.09 19.23 -12.32
CA PHE A 131 -18.62 20.41 -12.99
C PHE A 131 -19.17 20.06 -14.38
N ILE A 132 -18.43 19.29 -15.16
CA ILE A 132 -18.87 18.83 -16.48
C ILE A 132 -20.14 17.99 -16.33
N VAL A 133 -20.17 17.00 -15.43
CA VAL A 133 -21.35 16.16 -15.17
C VAL A 133 -22.57 17.01 -14.83
N VAL A 134 -22.44 17.92 -13.87
CA VAL A 134 -23.57 18.74 -13.42
C VAL A 134 -24.02 19.76 -14.47
N LYS A 135 -23.09 20.39 -15.18
CA LYS A 135 -23.41 21.43 -16.17
C LYS A 135 -24.00 20.86 -17.46
N THR A 136 -23.52 19.69 -17.89
CA THR A 136 -23.97 19.07 -19.14
C THR A 136 -25.14 18.11 -18.96
N GLY A 137 -25.34 17.57 -17.76
CA GLY A 137 -26.32 16.52 -17.50
C GLY A 137 -25.96 15.17 -18.13
N MET A 138 -24.72 15.01 -18.63
CA MET A 138 -24.23 13.72 -19.13
C MET A 138 -24.11 12.71 -18.01
N ALA A 139 -24.22 11.42 -18.36
CA ALA A 139 -23.94 10.34 -17.41
C ALA A 139 -22.49 10.45 -16.89
N SER A 140 -22.32 10.47 -15.56
CA SER A 140 -21.01 10.53 -14.91
C SER A 140 -20.07 9.42 -15.30
N PHE A 141 -20.59 8.23 -15.57
CA PHE A 141 -19.82 7.12 -16.10
C PHE A 141 -19.05 7.48 -17.37
N ILE A 142 -19.68 8.19 -18.32
CA ILE A 142 -19.05 8.56 -19.60
C ILE A 142 -17.94 9.59 -19.35
N VAL A 143 -18.24 10.63 -18.58
CA VAL A 143 -17.27 11.70 -18.27
C VAL A 143 -16.07 11.14 -17.51
N SER A 144 -16.31 10.37 -16.46
CA SER A 144 -15.24 9.79 -15.65
C SER A 144 -14.43 8.72 -16.41
N LEU A 145 -15.04 7.99 -17.35
CA LEU A 145 -14.32 7.08 -18.24
C LEU A 145 -13.38 7.85 -19.19
N SER A 146 -13.81 8.98 -19.74
CA SER A 146 -12.92 9.83 -20.55
C SER A 146 -11.72 10.33 -19.73
N PHE A 147 -11.97 10.79 -18.51
CA PHE A 147 -10.89 11.22 -17.61
C PHE A 147 -10.01 10.08 -17.13
N LEU A 148 -10.54 8.87 -16.98
CA LEU A 148 -9.75 7.68 -16.68
C LEU A 148 -8.65 7.48 -17.73
N PHE A 149 -9.01 7.48 -19.02
CA PHE A 149 -8.02 7.30 -20.09
C PHE A 149 -7.10 8.50 -20.22
N PHE A 150 -7.63 9.72 -20.11
CA PHE A 150 -6.84 10.94 -20.20
C PHE A 150 -5.78 11.01 -19.09
N LEU A 151 -6.17 10.84 -17.83
CA LEU A 151 -5.24 10.95 -16.70
C LEU A 151 -4.28 9.77 -16.65
N ARG A 152 -4.70 8.56 -17.03
CA ARG A 152 -3.81 7.41 -17.14
C ARG A 152 -2.74 7.64 -18.20
N GLY A 153 -3.14 8.08 -19.39
CA GLY A 153 -2.21 8.43 -20.48
C GLY A 153 -1.28 9.58 -20.09
N LEU A 154 -1.82 10.64 -19.49
CA LEU A 154 -1.02 11.78 -19.00
C LEU A 154 0.03 11.33 -17.97
N THR A 155 -0.36 10.47 -17.03
CA THR A 155 0.53 9.92 -16.01
C THR A 155 1.71 9.17 -16.63
N GLU A 156 1.43 8.28 -17.59
CA GLU A 156 2.46 7.50 -18.27
C GLU A 156 3.39 8.41 -19.10
N VAL A 157 2.84 9.34 -19.87
CA VAL A 157 3.62 10.27 -20.70
C VAL A 157 4.54 11.13 -19.83
N CYS A 158 4.01 11.71 -18.74
CA CYS A 158 4.80 12.53 -17.83
C CYS A 158 5.91 11.70 -17.16
N TYR A 159 5.62 10.52 -16.61
CA TYR A 159 6.69 9.69 -16.06
C TYR A 159 7.77 9.37 -17.09
N ARG A 160 7.39 8.94 -18.30
CA ARG A 160 8.35 8.63 -19.36
C ARG A 160 9.18 9.86 -19.79
N ALA A 161 8.61 11.06 -19.69
CA ALA A 161 9.31 12.30 -20.02
C ALA A 161 10.34 12.71 -18.94
N PHE A 162 9.96 12.62 -17.66
CA PHE A 162 10.81 13.03 -16.53
C PHE A 162 11.81 11.95 -16.09
N ASN A 163 11.47 10.67 -16.26
CA ASN A 163 12.23 9.53 -15.76
C ASN A 163 12.95 8.78 -16.89
N LYS A 164 13.65 9.52 -17.76
CA LYS A 164 14.45 8.98 -18.85
C LYS A 164 15.94 9.18 -18.61
N ALA A 165 16.74 8.18 -18.94
CA ALA A 165 18.18 8.33 -19.02
C ALA A 165 18.56 9.11 -20.31
N PRO A 166 19.71 9.81 -20.35
CA PRO A 166 20.10 10.63 -21.50
C PRO A 166 20.19 9.88 -22.84
N ASP A 167 20.40 8.56 -22.79
CA ASP A 167 20.55 7.63 -23.91
C ASP A 167 19.23 6.99 -24.39
N GLN A 168 18.11 7.22 -23.69
CA GLN A 168 16.83 6.58 -23.97
C GLN A 168 15.80 7.53 -24.58
N THR A 169 15.07 7.04 -25.58
CA THR A 169 13.97 7.78 -26.24
C THR A 169 12.70 7.86 -25.39
N SER A 170 12.52 6.96 -24.41
CA SER A 170 11.39 6.97 -23.48
C SER A 170 11.80 6.39 -22.13
N GLY A 171 11.45 7.09 -21.06
CA GLY A 171 11.74 6.68 -19.69
C GLY A 171 10.85 5.55 -19.15
N SER A 172 11.07 5.23 -17.88
CA SER A 172 10.24 4.26 -17.14
C SER A 172 8.99 4.92 -16.55
N THR A 173 7.87 4.18 -16.52
CA THR A 173 6.62 4.58 -15.84
C THR A 173 6.67 4.40 -14.33
N GLN A 174 7.78 3.89 -13.81
CA GLN A 174 8.05 3.72 -12.39
C GLN A 174 9.22 4.61 -11.97
N VAL A 175 8.96 5.51 -11.03
CA VAL A 175 9.97 6.32 -10.38
C VAL A 175 10.42 5.61 -9.10
N SER A 176 11.70 5.27 -9.05
CA SER A 176 12.38 4.73 -7.88
C SER A 176 13.44 5.68 -7.34
N GLY A 177 13.93 5.37 -6.14
CA GLY A 177 14.93 6.19 -5.45
C GLY A 177 14.37 7.55 -5.04
N LEU A 178 13.10 7.60 -4.62
CA LEU A 178 12.62 8.77 -3.90
C LEU A 178 13.37 8.87 -2.56
N PRO A 179 13.66 10.08 -2.06
CA PRO A 179 14.25 10.23 -0.73
C PRO A 179 13.39 9.52 0.31
N ASP A 180 14.02 8.76 1.22
CA ASP A 180 13.32 8.08 2.31
C ASP A 180 13.05 9.06 3.46
N ILE A 181 12.17 10.03 3.21
CA ILE A 181 12.01 11.23 4.04
C ILE A 181 11.59 10.89 5.47
N LYS A 182 10.85 9.78 5.67
CA LYS A 182 10.47 9.30 7.00
C LYS A 182 11.64 8.73 7.81
N ASN A 183 12.68 8.23 7.14
CA ASN A 183 13.85 7.66 7.80
C ASN A 183 14.99 8.67 7.93
N ILE A 184 14.73 9.97 7.74
CA ILE A 184 15.68 11.02 8.08
C ILE A 184 15.55 11.31 9.58
N VAL A 185 16.64 11.16 10.31
CA VAL A 185 16.73 11.39 11.76
C VAL A 185 17.87 12.37 12.07
N GLU A 186 17.76 13.08 13.18
CA GLU A 186 18.87 13.88 13.72
C GLU A 186 19.74 12.99 14.61
N LEU A 187 20.96 12.71 14.14
CA LEU A 187 21.92 11.93 14.90
C LEU A 187 22.79 12.86 15.76
N PRO A 188 22.77 12.73 17.10
CA PRO A 188 23.53 13.63 17.98
C PRO A 188 25.02 13.67 17.62
N GLY A 189 25.52 14.87 17.30
CA GLY A 189 26.94 15.09 16.96
C GLY A 189 27.36 14.74 15.52
N TYR A 190 26.44 14.25 14.69
CA TYR A 190 26.64 13.99 13.25
C TYR A 190 25.70 14.83 12.37
N GLY A 191 24.50 15.16 12.86
CA GLY A 191 23.49 15.92 12.12
C GLY A 191 22.45 15.03 11.44
N GLU A 192 21.77 15.56 10.42
CA GLU A 192 20.71 14.82 9.71
C GLU A 192 21.28 13.67 8.88
N ILE A 193 20.72 12.48 9.06
CA ILE A 193 21.09 11.30 8.29
C ILE A 193 19.88 10.41 8.02
N GLU A 194 19.87 9.79 6.84
CA GLU A 194 18.96 8.70 6.53
C GLU A 194 19.41 7.41 7.24
N ARG A 195 18.51 6.72 7.95
CA ARG A 195 18.84 5.49 8.71
C ARG A 195 19.61 4.45 7.88
N SER A 196 19.24 4.30 6.61
CA SER A 196 19.89 3.37 5.67
C SER A 196 21.38 3.70 5.41
N LYS A 197 21.75 5.00 5.45
CA LYS A 197 23.09 5.50 5.13
C LYS A 197 24.09 5.32 6.28
N VAL A 198 23.61 5.02 7.49
CA VAL A 198 24.47 4.66 8.65
C VAL A 198 25.39 3.50 8.32
N ALA A 199 24.93 2.54 7.50
CA ALA A 199 25.71 1.39 7.08
C ALA A 199 26.98 1.74 6.28
N VAL A 200 27.04 2.93 5.69
CA VAL A 200 28.10 3.38 4.78
C VAL A 200 29.01 4.44 5.45
N LEU A 201 28.76 4.77 6.72
CA LEU A 201 29.57 5.75 7.44
C LEU A 201 31.03 5.30 7.59
N PRO A 202 32.00 6.24 7.56
CA PRO A 202 33.38 5.93 7.90
C PRO A 202 33.49 5.33 9.30
N LYS A 203 34.38 4.34 9.48
CA LYS A 203 34.58 3.67 10.77
C LYS A 203 34.87 4.63 11.93
N ALA A 204 35.57 5.74 11.66
CA ALA A 204 35.86 6.76 12.67
C ALA A 204 34.60 7.44 13.21
N GLU A 205 33.62 7.71 12.34
CA GLU A 205 32.33 8.30 12.75
C GLU A 205 31.50 7.29 13.54
N ILE A 206 31.45 6.04 13.08
CA ILE A 206 30.77 4.94 13.80
C ILE A 206 31.33 4.82 15.22
N GLN A 207 32.65 4.82 15.38
CA GLN A 207 33.30 4.75 16.69
C GLN A 207 32.94 5.96 17.57
N LYS A 208 32.94 7.17 16.99
CA LYS A 208 32.59 8.40 17.71
C LYS A 208 31.16 8.34 18.24
N ILE A 209 30.22 7.86 17.43
CA ILE A 209 28.82 7.68 17.83
C ILE A 209 28.71 6.59 18.90
N TYR A 210 29.36 5.44 18.70
CA TYR A 210 29.35 4.34 19.67
C TYR A 210 29.86 4.79 21.05
N ASN A 211 30.94 5.57 21.09
CA ASN A 211 31.51 6.10 22.32
C ASN A 211 30.64 7.17 23.00
N SER A 212 29.64 7.72 22.30
CA SER A 212 28.68 8.67 22.86
C SER A 212 27.52 8.00 23.62
N LEU A 213 27.33 6.69 23.40
CA LEU A 213 26.28 5.91 24.05
C LEU A 213 26.64 5.57 25.50
N SER A 214 25.62 5.45 26.35
CA SER A 214 25.81 4.98 27.71
C SER A 214 26.16 3.48 27.75
N PRO A 215 26.88 3.01 28.79
CA PRO A 215 27.18 1.57 28.94
C PRO A 215 25.93 0.68 29.00
N GLU A 216 24.83 1.19 29.57
CA GLU A 216 23.56 0.47 29.67
C GLU A 216 22.92 0.26 28.29
N GLU A 217 22.89 1.31 27.45
CA GLU A 217 22.38 1.23 26.07
C GLU A 217 23.19 0.24 25.24
N ILE A 218 24.52 0.30 25.32
CA ILE A 218 25.42 -0.62 24.61
C ILE A 218 25.12 -2.06 25.02
N SER A 219 24.96 -2.34 26.30
CA SER A 219 24.65 -3.68 26.80
C SER A 219 23.30 -4.16 26.28
N SER A 220 22.26 -3.34 26.39
CA SER A 220 20.90 -3.68 25.95
C SER A 220 20.85 -3.97 24.43
N PHE A 221 21.46 -3.11 23.61
CA PHE A 221 21.49 -3.32 22.16
C PHE A 221 22.34 -4.55 21.79
N SER A 222 23.49 -4.75 22.45
CA SER A 222 24.36 -5.89 22.19
C SER A 222 23.70 -7.22 22.54
N GLU A 223 22.92 -7.28 23.61
CA GLU A 223 22.15 -8.47 23.99
C GLU A 223 21.09 -8.81 22.93
N LYS A 224 20.31 -7.81 22.49
CA LYS A 224 19.31 -7.97 21.42
C LYS A 224 19.93 -8.47 20.11
N ILE A 225 21.07 -7.89 19.71
CA ILE A 225 21.80 -8.28 18.49
C ILE A 225 22.38 -9.70 18.64
N SER A 226 22.95 -10.02 19.80
CA SER A 226 23.51 -11.35 20.08
C SER A 226 22.45 -12.44 19.99
N TYR A 227 21.28 -12.20 20.60
CA TYR A 227 20.13 -13.10 20.50
C TYR A 227 19.70 -13.29 19.04
N SER A 228 19.56 -12.22 18.27
CA SER A 228 19.21 -12.33 16.85
C SER A 228 20.27 -13.08 16.03
N ASN A 229 21.56 -12.83 16.27
CA ASN A 229 22.64 -13.52 15.57
C ASN A 229 22.67 -15.01 15.90
N PHE A 230 22.36 -15.38 17.15
CA PHE A 230 22.18 -16.77 17.58
C PHE A 230 21.01 -17.44 16.85
N MET A 231 19.82 -16.84 16.89
CA MET A 231 18.63 -17.38 16.23
C MET A 231 18.81 -17.49 14.71
N MET A 232 19.47 -16.51 14.08
CA MET A 232 19.79 -16.58 12.65
C MET A 232 20.74 -17.74 12.33
N ALA A 233 21.75 -17.98 13.18
CA ALA A 233 22.70 -19.06 12.98
C ALA A 233 22.06 -20.44 13.18
N GLU A 234 21.18 -20.58 14.18
CA GLU A 234 20.40 -21.80 14.42
C GLU A 234 19.42 -22.08 13.26
N ASN A 235 18.62 -21.10 12.85
CA ASN A 235 17.69 -21.28 11.72
C ASN A 235 18.42 -21.54 10.41
N LYS A 236 19.56 -20.90 10.16
CA LYS A 236 20.39 -21.19 8.99
C LYS A 236 20.98 -22.60 9.05
N THR A 237 21.38 -23.07 10.23
CA THR A 237 21.84 -24.44 10.45
C THR A 237 20.75 -25.44 10.08
N GLN A 238 19.53 -25.25 10.60
CA GLN A 238 18.38 -26.10 10.31
C GLN A 238 17.98 -26.05 8.83
N MET A 239 17.91 -24.85 8.24
CA MET A 239 17.54 -24.68 6.84
C MET A 239 18.55 -25.32 5.88
N VAL A 240 19.86 -25.17 6.14
CA VAL A 240 20.90 -25.81 5.33
C VAL A 240 20.82 -27.32 5.48
N HIS A 241 20.68 -27.83 6.70
CA HIS A 241 20.51 -29.26 6.96
C HIS A 241 19.30 -29.84 6.22
N GLN A 242 18.13 -29.20 6.34
CA GLN A 242 16.91 -29.62 5.63
C GLN A 242 17.10 -29.62 4.10
N LYS A 243 17.65 -28.54 3.53
CA LYS A 243 17.92 -28.47 2.08
C LYS A 243 18.90 -29.54 1.61
N THR A 244 19.90 -29.86 2.42
CA THR A 244 20.84 -30.93 2.14
C THR A 244 20.13 -32.29 2.15
N LEU A 245 19.28 -32.56 3.15
CA LEU A 245 18.49 -33.79 3.21
C LEU A 245 17.51 -33.92 2.02
N GLU A 246 16.83 -32.83 1.64
CA GLU A 246 15.92 -32.80 0.49
C GLU A 246 16.65 -33.00 -0.85
N SER A 247 17.83 -32.41 -1.00
CA SER A 247 18.67 -32.62 -2.19
C SER A 247 19.12 -34.08 -2.28
N LEU A 248 19.66 -34.62 -1.18
CA LEU A 248 20.10 -36.02 -1.12
C LEU A 248 18.93 -37.00 -1.30
N GLY A 249 17.74 -36.67 -0.79
CA GLY A 249 16.51 -37.43 -0.99
C GLY A 249 16.10 -37.50 -2.46
N ARG A 250 16.10 -36.37 -3.17
CA ARG A 250 15.82 -36.33 -4.62
C ARG A 250 16.87 -37.11 -5.42
N ASP A 251 18.14 -36.96 -5.08
CA ASP A 251 19.23 -37.69 -5.74
C ASP A 251 19.10 -39.21 -5.51
N LEU A 252 18.65 -39.63 -4.31
CA LEU A 252 18.35 -41.03 -3.98
C LEU A 252 17.17 -41.57 -4.79
N GLU A 253 16.08 -40.82 -4.92
CA GLU A 253 14.93 -41.22 -5.75
C GLU A 253 15.34 -41.40 -7.22
N HIS A 254 16.15 -40.49 -7.76
CA HIS A 254 16.69 -40.62 -9.12
C HIS A 254 17.66 -41.81 -9.26
N ALA A 255 18.50 -42.07 -8.26
CA ALA A 255 19.40 -43.22 -8.25
C ALA A 255 18.63 -44.56 -8.19
N GLN A 256 17.52 -44.60 -7.43
CA GLN A 256 16.60 -45.75 -7.39
C GLN A 256 15.92 -45.99 -8.74
N GLN A 257 15.42 -44.94 -9.39
CA GLN A 257 14.77 -45.04 -10.70
C GLN A 257 15.74 -45.46 -11.81
N SER A 258 17.01 -45.07 -11.71
CA SER A 258 18.05 -45.41 -12.69
C SER A 258 18.73 -46.76 -12.44
N GLY A 259 18.47 -47.43 -11.30
CA GLY A 259 19.04 -48.73 -10.95
C GLY A 259 20.55 -48.72 -10.68
N ASN A 260 21.14 -47.55 -10.40
CA ASN A 260 22.58 -47.41 -10.15
C ASN A 260 22.91 -47.73 -8.69
N THR A 261 23.25 -48.99 -8.42
CA THR A 261 23.49 -49.54 -7.07
C THR A 261 24.66 -48.87 -6.33
N GLN A 262 25.73 -48.51 -7.05
CA GLN A 262 26.93 -47.90 -6.45
C GLN A 262 26.69 -46.43 -6.04
N LEU A 263 25.92 -45.70 -6.84
CA LEU A 263 25.49 -44.35 -6.51
C LEU A 263 24.53 -44.35 -5.31
N LEU A 264 23.63 -45.33 -5.25
CA LEU A 264 22.70 -45.55 -4.13
C LEU A 264 23.44 -45.72 -2.79
N GLU A 265 24.43 -46.61 -2.73
CA GLU A 265 25.21 -46.86 -1.52
C GLU A 265 26.00 -45.62 -1.08
N THR A 266 26.57 -44.89 -2.04
CA THR A 266 27.31 -43.64 -1.79
C THR A 266 26.39 -42.56 -1.22
N LEU A 267 25.19 -42.39 -1.79
CA LEU A 267 24.22 -41.39 -1.34
C LEU A 267 23.61 -41.75 0.03
N GLN A 268 23.36 -43.03 0.31
CA GLN A 268 22.93 -43.49 1.63
C GLN A 268 23.98 -43.21 2.71
N THR A 269 25.25 -43.41 2.39
CA THR A 269 26.37 -43.09 3.29
C THR A 269 26.44 -41.60 3.58
N ARG A 270 26.34 -40.75 2.55
CA ARG A 270 26.31 -39.29 2.71
C ARG A 270 25.10 -38.79 3.49
N LEU A 271 23.95 -39.44 3.35
CA LEU A 271 22.76 -39.14 4.13
C LEU A 271 22.99 -39.44 5.61
N ALA A 272 23.64 -40.57 5.93
CA ALA A 272 24.01 -40.91 7.29
C ALA A 272 25.05 -39.94 7.88
N GLU A 273 26.01 -39.47 7.09
CA GLU A 273 26.99 -38.44 7.51
C GLU A 273 26.34 -37.10 7.84
N HIS A 274 25.25 -36.74 7.15
CA HIS A 274 24.50 -35.51 7.36
C HIS A 274 23.27 -35.72 8.25
N ALA A 275 23.20 -36.81 9.04
CA ALA A 275 22.06 -37.10 9.91
C ALA A 275 21.86 -36.06 11.02
N ASN A 276 22.94 -35.41 11.47
CA ASN A 276 22.88 -34.34 12.47
C ASN A 276 23.15 -32.98 11.82
N PRO A 277 22.48 -31.90 12.27
CA PRO A 277 22.74 -30.56 11.80
C PRO A 277 24.15 -30.10 12.19
N VAL A 278 24.90 -29.54 11.24
CA VAL A 278 26.24 -28.96 11.49
C VAL A 278 26.07 -27.52 12.01
N PRO A 279 26.45 -27.21 13.26
CA PRO A 279 26.23 -25.88 13.83
C PRO A 279 27.02 -24.79 13.10
N ILE A 280 26.30 -23.79 12.60
CA ILE A 280 26.90 -22.55 12.11
C ILE A 280 27.07 -21.61 13.30
N PRO A 281 28.28 -21.07 13.57
CA PRO A 281 28.48 -20.16 14.70
C PRO A 281 27.79 -18.81 14.47
N PRO A 282 27.27 -18.16 15.53
CA PRO A 282 26.68 -16.83 15.41
C PRO A 282 27.70 -15.77 15.05
N ALA A 283 27.26 -14.78 14.28
CA ALA A 283 28.09 -13.61 13.96
C ALA A 283 28.35 -12.78 15.23
N PRO A 284 29.56 -12.23 15.42
CA PRO A 284 29.85 -11.37 16.56
C PRO A 284 29.10 -10.04 16.43
N VAL A 285 28.76 -9.43 17.57
CA VAL A 285 28.22 -8.07 17.61
C VAL A 285 29.30 -7.08 17.21
N ARG A 286 29.03 -6.24 16.21
CA ARG A 286 29.92 -5.15 15.79
C ARG A 286 29.38 -3.82 16.31
N GLU A 287 30.26 -2.86 16.51
CA GLU A 287 29.87 -1.49 16.89
C GLU A 287 28.87 -0.87 15.90
N LEU A 288 29.05 -1.13 14.60
CA LEU A 288 28.10 -0.72 13.56
C LEU A 288 26.69 -1.27 13.80
N ASP A 289 26.57 -2.51 14.28
CA ASP A 289 25.27 -3.12 14.51
C ASP A 289 24.58 -2.46 15.72
N VAL A 290 25.34 -2.08 16.75
CA VAL A 290 24.84 -1.31 17.91
C VAL A 290 24.42 0.10 17.50
N VAL A 291 25.21 0.79 16.69
CA VAL A 291 24.87 2.14 16.20
C VAL A 291 23.62 2.12 15.32
N LYS A 292 23.43 1.07 14.50
CA LYS A 292 22.19 0.89 13.73
C LYS A 292 20.98 0.72 14.63
N GLU A 293 21.09 -0.09 15.66
CA GLU A 293 20.00 -0.31 16.62
C GLU A 293 19.65 0.99 17.37
N TYR A 294 20.67 1.76 17.78
CA TYR A 294 20.48 3.08 18.36
C TYR A 294 19.75 4.04 17.41
N VAL A 295 20.15 4.12 16.14
CA VAL A 295 19.55 5.01 15.14
C VAL A 295 18.07 4.69 14.90
N GLU A 296 17.66 3.43 15.00
CA GLU A 296 16.24 3.03 14.89
C GLU A 296 15.38 3.58 16.04
N THR A 297 15.97 3.88 17.20
CA THR A 297 15.25 4.48 18.35
C THR A 297 14.96 5.97 18.16
N LEU A 298 15.66 6.64 17.23
CA LEU A 298 15.51 8.07 17.00
C LEU A 298 14.23 8.38 16.23
N SER A 299 13.50 9.42 16.66
CA SER A 299 12.29 9.88 15.97
C SER A 299 12.60 10.49 14.60
N SER A 300 11.68 10.29 13.64
CA SER A 300 11.76 10.93 12.33
C SER A 300 11.73 12.46 12.45
N LEU A 301 12.54 13.15 11.65
CA LEU A 301 12.50 14.61 11.50
C LEU A 301 11.28 15.10 10.71
N ASN A 302 10.58 14.21 10.00
CA ASN A 302 9.48 14.57 9.11
C ASN A 302 8.15 13.96 9.58
N PRO A 303 7.39 14.65 10.46
CA PRO A 303 6.15 14.14 11.03
C PRO A 303 5.10 13.74 9.97
N VAL A 304 5.11 14.39 8.80
CA VAL A 304 4.17 14.09 7.70
C VAL A 304 4.48 12.79 7.02
N ALA A 305 5.76 12.57 6.70
CA ALA A 305 6.20 11.36 6.05
C ALA A 305 5.96 10.16 6.98
N ASP A 306 6.15 10.36 8.29
CA ASP A 306 5.80 9.38 9.32
C ASP A 306 4.28 9.17 9.46
N PHE A 307 3.49 10.27 9.46
CA PHE A 307 2.03 10.19 9.49
C PHE A 307 1.44 9.47 8.26
N LEU A 308 2.02 9.64 7.08
CA LEU A 308 1.52 9.04 5.83
C LEU A 308 2.09 7.64 5.56
N GLY A 309 3.35 7.38 5.90
CA GLY A 309 4.10 6.17 5.51
C GLY A 309 4.84 5.45 6.64
N GLY A 310 4.66 5.90 7.89
CA GLY A 310 5.27 5.34 9.09
C GLY A 310 4.47 4.18 9.72
N ASN A 311 4.68 3.99 11.03
CA ASN A 311 4.16 2.85 11.79
C ASN A 311 3.31 3.30 12.98
N ILE A 312 2.15 2.67 13.15
CA ILE A 312 1.26 2.84 14.31
C ILE A 312 1.22 1.55 15.14
N PHE A 313 0.77 1.66 16.39
CA PHE A 313 0.68 0.53 17.34
C PHE A 313 2.00 -0.21 17.57
N GLN A 314 3.14 0.50 17.53
CA GLN A 314 4.47 -0.09 17.72
C GLN A 314 4.56 -0.84 19.06
N GLY A 315 4.13 -0.21 20.16
CA GLY A 315 4.13 -0.84 21.49
C GLY A 315 3.30 -2.14 21.59
N LEU A 316 2.23 -2.29 20.79
CA LEU A 316 1.48 -3.56 20.74
C LEU A 316 2.30 -4.65 20.02
N PHE A 317 2.99 -4.28 18.94
CA PHE A 317 3.86 -5.19 18.19
C PHE A 317 5.16 -5.50 18.92
N ASP A 318 5.63 -4.60 19.78
CA ASP A 318 6.73 -4.82 20.72
C ASP A 318 6.30 -5.82 21.79
N TRP A 319 5.11 -5.65 22.38
CA TRP A 319 4.55 -6.65 23.28
C TRP A 319 4.37 -8.02 22.62
N PHE A 320 3.88 -8.06 21.36
CA PHE A 320 3.84 -9.31 20.60
C PHE A 320 5.23 -9.92 20.36
N TYR A 321 6.27 -9.09 20.26
CA TYR A 321 7.64 -9.58 20.14
C TYR A 321 8.11 -10.21 21.46
N GLU A 322 7.86 -9.55 22.59
CA GLU A 322 8.20 -10.03 23.93
C GLU A 322 7.59 -11.39 24.26
N ILE A 323 6.32 -11.63 23.86
CA ILE A 323 5.63 -12.92 24.09
C ILE A 323 5.94 -13.97 23.01
N GLY A 324 6.83 -13.68 22.07
CA GLY A 324 7.25 -14.62 21.01
C GLY A 324 6.27 -14.76 19.83
N TRP A 325 5.32 -13.84 19.70
CA TRP A 325 4.26 -13.87 18.69
C TRP A 325 4.60 -13.11 17.41
N ASN A 326 5.51 -12.15 17.48
CA ASN A 326 5.97 -11.31 16.38
C ASN A 326 7.47 -11.52 16.08
N ILE A 327 7.89 -12.79 16.01
CA ILE A 327 9.27 -13.17 15.74
C ILE A 327 9.35 -13.78 14.34
N ASN A 328 10.34 -13.33 13.54
CA ASN A 328 10.64 -13.94 12.25
C ASN A 328 11.57 -15.15 12.39
N ASN A 329 11.86 -15.84 11.29
CA ASN A 329 12.80 -16.97 11.25
C ASN A 329 14.26 -16.60 11.62
N TYR A 330 14.53 -15.38 12.05
CA TYR A 330 15.85 -14.89 12.46
C TYR A 330 15.86 -14.34 13.90
N GLY A 331 14.79 -14.57 14.68
CA GLY A 331 14.69 -14.09 16.06
C GLY A 331 14.44 -12.58 16.19
N ARG A 332 14.24 -11.87 15.08
CA ARG A 332 13.95 -10.42 15.07
C ARG A 332 12.47 -10.17 15.06
N GLN A 333 12.09 -8.98 15.50
CA GLN A 333 10.74 -8.48 15.35
C GLN A 333 10.33 -8.54 13.87
N PHE A 334 9.23 -9.22 13.56
CA PHE A 334 8.85 -9.46 12.17
C PHE A 334 8.14 -8.24 11.55
N ALA A 335 7.29 -7.59 12.32
CA ALA A 335 6.60 -6.36 11.96
C ALA A 335 6.77 -5.31 13.08
N PRO A 336 7.20 -4.08 12.77
CA PRO A 336 7.37 -3.04 13.78
C PRO A 336 6.04 -2.38 14.23
N GLY A 337 4.92 -2.73 13.61
CA GLY A 337 3.62 -2.07 13.82
C GLY A 337 2.66 -2.31 12.66
N LEU A 338 1.54 -1.58 12.63
CA LEU A 338 0.71 -1.45 11.42
C LEU A 338 1.16 -0.23 10.61
N TYR A 339 0.88 -0.22 9.31
CA TYR A 339 1.13 0.96 8.48
C TYR A 339 0.17 2.11 8.84
N SER A 340 0.66 3.35 8.79
CA SER A 340 -0.16 4.55 9.06
C SER A 340 -1.35 4.73 8.11
N SER A 341 -1.36 4.05 6.95
CA SER A 341 -2.51 3.97 6.05
C SER A 341 -3.79 3.50 6.75
N VAL A 342 -3.68 2.61 7.75
CA VAL A 342 -4.81 2.14 8.57
C VAL A 342 -5.40 3.29 9.38
N LEU A 343 -4.56 4.12 10.01
CA LEU A 343 -5.01 5.28 10.78
C LEU A 343 -5.73 6.29 9.88
N ILE A 344 -5.13 6.62 8.72
CA ILE A 344 -5.72 7.55 7.74
C ILE A 344 -7.08 7.06 7.26
N TRP A 345 -7.18 5.75 6.96
CA TRP A 345 -8.44 5.15 6.58
C TRP A 345 -9.50 5.27 7.68
N VAL A 346 -9.15 4.98 8.94
CA VAL A 346 -10.07 5.11 10.09
C VAL A 346 -10.52 6.56 10.28
N ILE A 347 -9.62 7.53 10.16
CA ILE A 347 -9.96 8.96 10.24
C ILE A 347 -10.94 9.34 9.13
N ILE A 348 -10.65 8.98 7.88
CA ILE A 348 -11.54 9.25 6.74
C ILE A 348 -12.89 8.56 6.92
N ALA A 349 -12.91 7.31 7.39
CA ALA A 349 -14.14 6.57 7.66
C ALA A 349 -14.98 7.24 8.75
N LEU A 350 -14.36 7.69 9.83
CA LEU A 350 -15.06 8.38 10.92
C LEU A 350 -15.63 9.71 10.46
N VAL A 351 -14.84 10.52 9.75
CA VAL A 351 -15.30 11.80 9.19
C VAL A 351 -16.44 11.57 8.20
N ALA A 352 -16.28 10.63 7.26
CA ALA A 352 -17.32 10.27 6.29
C ALA A 352 -18.59 9.77 7.00
N TYR A 353 -18.46 8.98 8.06
CA TYR A 353 -19.59 8.50 8.86
C TYR A 353 -20.35 9.65 9.51
N VAL A 354 -19.64 10.59 10.14
CA VAL A 354 -20.26 11.77 10.73
C VAL A 354 -20.97 12.59 9.66
N VAL A 355 -20.30 12.88 8.53
CA VAL A 355 -20.89 13.63 7.43
C VAL A 355 -22.14 12.94 6.89
N LEU A 356 -22.08 11.65 6.58
CA LEU A 356 -23.18 10.92 5.95
C LEU A 356 -24.34 10.65 6.92
N SER A 357 -24.07 10.34 8.19
CA SER A 357 -25.10 9.88 9.15
C SER A 357 -25.56 10.94 10.15
N LYS A 358 -24.81 12.03 10.34
CA LYS A 358 -25.07 13.01 11.39
C LYS A 358 -25.22 14.45 10.90
N THR A 359 -25.03 14.73 9.60
CA THR A 359 -25.12 16.11 9.08
C THR A 359 -26.17 16.27 7.99
N GLN A 360 -26.54 17.53 7.71
CA GLN A 360 -27.43 17.88 6.60
C GLN A 360 -26.86 17.47 5.23
N ALA A 361 -25.54 17.47 5.07
CA ALA A 361 -24.89 17.00 3.85
C ALA A 361 -25.27 15.54 3.55
N GLY A 362 -25.35 14.69 4.59
CA GLY A 362 -25.82 13.32 4.46
C GLY A 362 -27.23 13.21 3.88
N ASN A 363 -28.18 13.97 4.45
CA ASN A 363 -29.56 14.02 3.93
C ASN A 363 -29.59 14.46 2.47
N TRP A 364 -28.81 15.48 2.11
CA TRP A 364 -28.70 15.95 0.72
C TRP A 364 -28.12 14.89 -0.22
N ILE A 365 -27.11 14.14 0.22
CA ILE A 365 -26.51 13.05 -0.55
C ILE A 365 -27.55 11.95 -0.83
N TYR A 366 -28.24 11.46 0.21
CA TYR A 366 -29.27 10.43 0.05
C TYR A 366 -30.44 10.91 -0.81
N SER A 367 -30.96 12.12 -0.59
CA SER A 367 -32.05 12.66 -1.40
C SER A 367 -31.65 12.83 -2.86
N THR A 368 -30.42 13.30 -3.13
CA THR A 368 -29.91 13.48 -4.51
C THR A 368 -29.86 12.17 -5.28
N GLY A 369 -29.45 11.08 -4.63
CA GLY A 369 -29.38 9.76 -5.27
C GLY A 369 -30.68 8.97 -5.28
N GLY A 370 -31.59 9.22 -4.34
CA GLY A 370 -32.89 8.53 -4.29
C GLY A 370 -33.87 9.04 -5.36
N ASP A 371 -34.14 10.35 -5.36
CA ASP A 371 -34.96 10.99 -6.38
C ASP A 371 -34.44 12.42 -6.63
N LEU A 372 -33.76 12.59 -7.75
CA LEU A 372 -33.14 13.85 -8.14
C LEU A 372 -34.19 14.98 -8.34
N ASN A 373 -35.38 14.65 -8.84
CA ASN A 373 -36.42 15.64 -9.12
C ASN A 373 -37.08 16.09 -7.81
N ALA A 374 -37.40 15.15 -6.92
CA ALA A 374 -37.93 15.45 -5.59
C ALA A 374 -36.92 16.24 -4.73
N ALA A 375 -35.63 15.88 -4.79
CA ALA A 375 -34.57 16.61 -4.08
C ALA A 375 -34.47 18.07 -4.54
N LYS A 376 -34.52 18.32 -5.85
CA LYS A 376 -34.54 19.68 -6.41
C LYS A 376 -35.79 20.46 -6.00
N ALA A 377 -36.96 19.82 -6.04
CA ALA A 377 -38.22 20.43 -5.60
C ALA A 377 -38.18 20.83 -4.11
N ASN A 378 -37.47 20.07 -3.28
CA ASN A 378 -37.24 20.35 -1.86
C ASN A 378 -36.07 21.33 -1.60
N GLY A 379 -35.51 21.97 -2.64
CA GLY A 379 -34.46 22.99 -2.51
C GLY A 379 -33.06 22.46 -2.20
N VAL A 380 -32.81 21.15 -2.35
CA VAL A 380 -31.47 20.57 -2.16
C VAL A 380 -30.53 21.08 -3.26
N PRO A 381 -29.33 21.58 -2.93
CA PRO A 381 -28.36 22.04 -3.92
C PRO A 381 -27.63 20.86 -4.60
N THR A 382 -28.37 20.00 -5.30
CA THR A 382 -27.90 18.71 -5.84
C THR A 382 -26.63 18.83 -6.70
N GLY A 383 -26.50 19.93 -7.46
CA GLY A 383 -25.30 20.18 -8.26
C GLY A 383 -24.03 20.37 -7.41
N LYS A 384 -24.13 21.13 -6.31
CA LYS A 384 -23.01 21.33 -5.38
C LYS A 384 -22.64 20.02 -4.67
N VAL A 385 -23.65 19.23 -4.29
CA VAL A 385 -23.47 17.90 -3.68
C VAL A 385 -22.65 17.01 -4.60
N LYS A 386 -23.09 16.84 -5.86
CA LYS A 386 -22.39 16.00 -6.85
C LYS A 386 -20.95 16.46 -7.08
N ILE A 387 -20.72 17.76 -7.31
CA ILE A 387 -19.36 18.31 -7.50
C ILE A 387 -18.48 18.02 -6.26
N SER A 388 -19.01 18.28 -5.06
CA SER A 388 -18.25 18.05 -3.82
C SER A 388 -17.85 16.59 -3.62
N LEU A 389 -18.69 15.65 -4.07
CA LEU A 389 -18.39 14.22 -3.98
C LEU A 389 -17.32 13.79 -4.98
N PHE A 390 -17.29 14.34 -6.20
CA PHE A 390 -16.17 14.09 -7.13
C PHE A 390 -14.85 14.66 -6.60
N VAL A 391 -14.88 15.84 -5.97
CA VAL A 391 -13.72 16.41 -5.26
C VAL A 391 -13.29 15.51 -4.09
N PHE A 392 -14.24 14.95 -3.33
CA PHE A 392 -13.94 14.02 -2.26
C PHE A 392 -13.39 12.67 -2.77
N SER A 393 -13.89 12.16 -3.89
CA SER A 393 -13.33 10.99 -4.58
C SER A 393 -11.86 11.23 -4.97
N ALA A 394 -11.56 12.39 -5.54
CA ALA A 394 -10.20 12.83 -5.86
C ALA A 394 -9.31 12.93 -4.60
N PHE A 395 -9.84 13.48 -3.51
CA PHE A 395 -9.15 13.52 -2.21
C PHE A 395 -8.78 12.11 -1.72
N CYS A 396 -9.73 11.16 -1.75
CA CYS A 396 -9.47 9.78 -1.36
C CYS A 396 -8.40 9.12 -2.24
N ALA A 397 -8.43 9.34 -3.56
CA ALA A 397 -7.40 8.85 -4.47
C ALA A 397 -6.01 9.43 -4.13
N THR A 398 -5.94 10.72 -3.77
CA THR A 398 -4.69 11.35 -3.33
C THR A 398 -4.18 10.81 -1.99
N MET A 399 -5.07 10.59 -1.01
CA MET A 399 -4.68 10.01 0.27
C MET A 399 -4.17 8.57 0.11
N PHE A 400 -4.82 7.76 -0.75
CA PHE A 400 -4.30 6.46 -1.15
C PHE A 400 -2.87 6.59 -1.70
N ALA A 401 -2.68 7.47 -2.70
CA ALA A 401 -1.40 7.62 -3.37
C ALA A 401 -0.31 8.12 -2.40
N ALA A 402 -0.65 9.05 -1.51
CA ALA A 402 0.23 9.58 -0.47
C ALA A 402 0.72 8.49 0.47
N THR A 403 -0.19 7.70 1.02
CA THR A 403 0.22 6.59 1.89
C THR A 403 1.15 5.63 1.16
N GLN A 404 0.88 5.33 -0.10
CA GLN A 404 1.71 4.42 -0.89
C GLN A 404 3.11 5.00 -1.19
N VAL A 405 3.20 6.27 -1.62
CA VAL A 405 4.47 6.92 -1.98
C VAL A 405 5.41 7.02 -0.78
N PHE A 406 4.93 7.49 0.37
CA PHE A 406 5.74 7.61 1.58
C PHE A 406 6.04 6.25 2.24
N GLU A 407 5.23 5.24 1.95
CA GLU A 407 5.49 3.90 2.44
C GLU A 407 6.61 3.22 1.66
N THR A 408 6.53 3.21 0.32
CA THR A 408 7.44 2.44 -0.54
C THR A 408 8.54 3.25 -1.20
N ASN A 409 8.62 4.57 -0.98
CA ASN A 409 9.61 5.48 -1.58
C ASN A 409 9.75 5.30 -3.10
N THR A 410 8.64 4.93 -3.73
CA THR A 410 8.53 4.63 -5.15
C THR A 410 7.12 5.00 -5.60
N SER A 411 6.97 5.25 -6.89
CA SER A 411 5.67 5.52 -7.49
C SER A 411 5.61 4.98 -8.90
N ASP A 412 4.46 4.43 -9.30
CA ASP A 412 4.28 3.76 -10.59
C ASP A 412 2.86 4.04 -11.10
N ALA A 413 2.75 4.35 -12.39
CA ALA A 413 1.47 4.54 -13.07
C ALA A 413 0.52 3.35 -12.88
N ALA A 414 1.07 2.13 -12.83
CA ALA A 414 0.29 0.90 -12.69
C ALA A 414 -0.40 0.74 -11.32
N LYS A 415 -0.02 1.52 -10.30
CA LYS A 415 -0.60 1.42 -8.94
C LYS A 415 -2.09 1.77 -8.90
N GLY A 416 -2.56 2.56 -9.87
CA GLY A 416 -3.97 2.91 -10.04
C GLY A 416 -4.79 1.89 -10.85
N ASN A 417 -4.16 0.86 -11.43
CA ASN A 417 -4.86 -0.06 -12.32
C ASN A 417 -5.89 -0.92 -11.57
N LEU A 418 -7.11 -0.98 -12.13
CA LEU A 418 -8.26 -1.72 -11.60
C LEU A 418 -8.79 -1.19 -10.26
N LYS A 419 -8.17 -0.16 -9.66
CA LYS A 419 -8.58 0.38 -8.36
C LYS A 419 -9.95 1.01 -8.39
N GLU A 420 -10.35 1.55 -9.55
CA GLU A 420 -11.70 2.00 -9.83
C GLU A 420 -12.74 0.87 -9.68
N LEU A 421 -12.46 -0.33 -10.20
CA LEU A 421 -13.38 -1.47 -10.14
C LEU A 421 -13.37 -2.12 -8.77
N GLU A 422 -12.20 -2.25 -8.13
CA GLU A 422 -12.07 -2.79 -6.78
C GLU A 422 -12.78 -1.91 -5.75
N ALA A 423 -12.69 -0.59 -5.86
CA ALA A 423 -13.37 0.34 -4.96
C ALA A 423 -14.89 0.23 -5.07
N ILE A 424 -15.43 0.14 -6.29
CA ILE A 424 -16.85 -0.08 -6.54
C ILE A 424 -17.28 -1.45 -5.99
N ALA A 425 -16.52 -2.51 -6.26
CA ALA A 425 -16.80 -3.85 -5.75
C ALA A 425 -16.89 -3.85 -4.22
N ALA A 426 -15.91 -3.26 -3.54
CA ALA A 426 -15.87 -3.16 -2.08
C ALA A 426 -17.09 -2.39 -1.53
N ALA A 427 -17.45 -1.25 -2.14
CA ALA A 427 -18.60 -0.46 -1.72
C ALA A 427 -19.93 -1.23 -1.89
N VAL A 428 -20.11 -1.93 -3.02
CA VAL A 428 -21.34 -2.69 -3.29
C VAL A 428 -21.45 -3.94 -2.42
N ILE A 429 -20.34 -4.66 -2.20
CA ILE A 429 -20.29 -5.75 -1.20
C ILE A 429 -20.66 -5.22 0.19
N GLY A 430 -20.27 -3.99 0.49
CA GLY A 430 -20.65 -3.24 1.68
C GLY A 430 -22.12 -2.79 1.74
N GLY A 431 -22.94 -3.11 0.73
CA GLY A 431 -24.37 -2.80 0.71
C GLY A 431 -24.74 -1.44 0.12
N VAL A 432 -23.83 -0.78 -0.62
CA VAL A 432 -24.16 0.41 -1.40
C VAL A 432 -24.93 0.00 -2.67
N VAL A 433 -26.04 0.68 -2.94
CA VAL A 433 -26.89 0.39 -4.09
C VAL A 433 -26.47 1.23 -5.30
N LEU A 434 -26.18 0.58 -6.43
CA LEU A 434 -25.71 1.21 -7.67
C LEU A 434 -26.68 2.26 -8.26
N THR A 435 -27.95 2.22 -7.91
CA THR A 435 -28.94 3.22 -8.37
C THR A 435 -28.95 4.50 -7.54
N GLY A 436 -28.19 4.56 -6.44
CA GLY A 436 -28.21 5.68 -5.51
C GLY A 436 -29.29 5.57 -4.43
N GLY A 437 -29.21 6.50 -3.46
CA GLY A 437 -30.17 6.66 -2.38
C GLY A 437 -29.98 5.74 -1.17
N PHE A 438 -29.11 4.72 -1.26
CA PHE A 438 -28.92 3.73 -0.17
C PHE A 438 -27.46 3.30 -0.01
N GLY A 439 -27.02 3.16 1.25
CA GLY A 439 -25.68 2.71 1.64
C GLY A 439 -25.26 3.26 2.99
N THR A 440 -24.20 2.73 3.60
CA THR A 440 -23.63 3.24 4.86
C THR A 440 -22.11 3.18 4.82
N ILE A 441 -21.44 4.08 5.56
CA ILE A 441 -19.97 4.04 5.68
C ILE A 441 -19.49 2.78 6.39
N ALA A 442 -20.19 2.33 7.44
CA ALA A 442 -19.87 1.09 8.13
C ALA A 442 -19.95 -0.12 7.18
N GLY A 443 -20.95 -0.14 6.31
CA GLY A 443 -21.08 -1.13 5.25
C GLY A 443 -19.89 -1.10 4.27
N ILE A 444 -19.51 0.08 3.76
CA ILE A 444 -18.35 0.24 2.87
C ILE A 444 -17.05 -0.23 3.54
N VAL A 445 -16.84 0.12 4.82
CA VAL A 445 -15.67 -0.32 5.60
C VAL A 445 -15.64 -1.84 5.70
N LEU A 446 -16.76 -2.46 6.06
CA LEU A 446 -16.88 -3.92 6.13
C LEU A 446 -16.63 -4.55 4.75
N GLY A 447 -17.17 -3.97 3.67
CA GLY A 447 -16.96 -4.39 2.30
C GLY A 447 -15.48 -4.35 1.88
N ALA A 448 -14.73 -3.31 2.28
CA ALA A 448 -13.30 -3.20 2.04
C ALA A 448 -12.48 -4.25 2.80
N VAL A 449 -12.83 -4.55 4.07
CA VAL A 449 -12.20 -5.65 4.83
C VAL A 449 -12.45 -6.98 4.15
N ILE A 450 -13.72 -7.26 3.86
CA ILE A 450 -14.19 -8.48 3.23
C ILE A 450 -13.49 -8.71 1.87
N PHE A 451 -13.41 -7.65 1.06
CA PHE A 451 -12.76 -7.71 -0.24
C PHE A 451 -11.23 -7.84 -0.12
N GLY A 452 -10.58 -7.06 0.75
CA GLY A 452 -9.13 -7.10 0.91
C GLY A 452 -8.62 -8.45 1.41
N ILE A 453 -9.33 -9.06 2.37
CA ILE A 453 -9.03 -10.43 2.83
C ILE A 453 -9.20 -11.43 1.68
N ALA A 454 -10.28 -11.31 0.90
CA ALA A 454 -10.51 -12.21 -0.24
C ALA A 454 -9.42 -12.08 -1.32
N ARG A 455 -8.91 -10.87 -1.54
CA ARG A 455 -7.80 -10.63 -2.47
C ARG A 455 -6.51 -11.32 -2.02
N GLU A 456 -6.13 -11.16 -0.75
CA GLU A 456 -4.93 -11.79 -0.20
C GLU A 456 -5.04 -13.31 -0.15
N ALA A 457 -6.24 -13.85 0.08
CA ALA A 457 -6.43 -15.30 0.15
C ALA A 457 -5.94 -16.06 -1.08
N PHE A 458 -6.12 -15.51 -2.28
CA PHE A 458 -5.63 -16.18 -3.49
C PHE A 458 -4.11 -16.23 -3.61
N PHE A 459 -3.38 -15.34 -2.93
CA PHE A 459 -1.91 -15.34 -2.95
C PHE A 459 -1.30 -16.32 -1.93
N TYR A 460 -2.05 -16.70 -0.90
CA TYR A 460 -1.59 -17.62 0.14
C TYR A 460 -1.98 -19.08 -0.09
N ILE A 461 -2.75 -19.40 -1.13
CA ILE A 461 -3.13 -20.78 -1.46
C ILE A 461 -2.07 -21.37 -2.41
N PRO A 462 -1.24 -22.36 -1.99
CA PRO A 462 -0.08 -22.81 -2.76
C PRO A 462 -0.41 -23.40 -4.14
N PHE A 463 -1.61 -23.97 -4.31
CA PHE A 463 -2.03 -24.68 -5.52
C PHE A 463 -2.85 -23.82 -6.48
N VAL A 464 -3.09 -22.54 -6.16
CA VAL A 464 -3.93 -21.63 -6.96
C VAL A 464 -3.09 -20.48 -7.47
N ASP A 465 -3.12 -20.26 -8.78
CA ASP A 465 -2.47 -19.10 -9.38
C ASP A 465 -3.14 -17.80 -8.92
N GLY A 466 -2.34 -16.82 -8.48
CA GLY A 466 -2.84 -15.54 -7.99
C GLY A 466 -3.69 -14.77 -9.01
N SER A 467 -3.55 -15.04 -10.32
CA SER A 467 -4.38 -14.43 -11.36
C SER A 467 -5.85 -14.84 -11.27
N PHE A 468 -6.16 -15.95 -10.59
CA PHE A 468 -7.54 -16.37 -10.35
C PHE A 468 -8.35 -15.34 -9.55
N TYR A 469 -7.66 -14.46 -8.80
CA TYR A 469 -8.25 -13.26 -8.20
C TYR A 469 -9.06 -12.42 -9.21
N ARG A 470 -8.60 -12.27 -10.46
CA ARG A 470 -9.31 -11.48 -11.48
C ARG A 470 -10.62 -12.16 -11.92
N VAL A 471 -10.62 -13.48 -11.99
CA VAL A 471 -11.83 -14.28 -12.27
C VAL A 471 -12.82 -14.12 -11.12
N PHE A 472 -12.33 -14.23 -9.88
CA PHE A 472 -13.12 -13.98 -8.68
C PHE A 472 -13.72 -12.57 -8.63
N LEU A 473 -12.93 -11.54 -8.92
CA LEU A 473 -13.38 -10.15 -9.01
C LEU A 473 -14.55 -9.99 -9.99
N GLY A 474 -14.42 -10.55 -11.20
CA GLY A 474 -15.50 -10.51 -12.21
C GLY A 474 -16.78 -11.20 -11.73
N PHE A 475 -16.65 -12.38 -11.13
CA PHE A 475 -17.79 -13.12 -10.58
C PHE A 475 -18.50 -12.38 -9.44
N VAL A 476 -17.73 -11.79 -8.53
CA VAL A 476 -18.28 -11.02 -7.40
C VAL A 476 -18.99 -9.76 -7.89
N LEU A 477 -18.41 -9.01 -8.84
CA LEU A 477 -19.05 -7.85 -9.44
C LEU A 477 -20.37 -8.21 -10.12
N LEU A 478 -20.39 -9.31 -10.89
CA LEU A 478 -21.62 -9.78 -11.53
C LEU A 478 -22.68 -10.17 -10.49
N THR A 479 -22.29 -10.93 -9.47
CA THR A 479 -23.19 -11.37 -8.40
C THR A 479 -23.73 -10.17 -7.62
N ALA A 480 -22.87 -9.20 -7.33
CA ALA A 480 -23.22 -7.96 -6.66
C ALA A 480 -24.22 -7.14 -7.49
N ALA A 481 -23.98 -6.99 -8.80
CA ALA A 481 -24.90 -6.30 -9.71
C ALA A 481 -26.27 -6.99 -9.79
N LEU A 482 -26.30 -8.32 -9.94
CA LEU A 482 -27.55 -9.10 -9.97
C LEU A 482 -28.32 -9.02 -8.64
N THR A 483 -27.61 -9.14 -7.52
CA THR A 483 -28.20 -9.01 -6.18
C THR A 483 -28.74 -7.61 -5.97
N ASN A 484 -28.01 -6.59 -6.42
CA ASN A 484 -28.42 -5.20 -6.31
C ASN A 484 -29.68 -4.91 -7.14
N GLU A 485 -29.80 -5.47 -8.35
CA GLU A 485 -31.03 -5.36 -9.16
C GLU A 485 -32.22 -6.06 -8.49
N ASN A 486 -32.00 -7.21 -7.85
CA ASN A 486 -33.04 -7.91 -7.09
C ASN A 486 -33.49 -7.12 -5.85
N ILE A 487 -32.55 -6.52 -5.12
CA ILE A 487 -32.85 -5.66 -3.97
C ILE A 487 -33.65 -4.43 -4.43
N ARG A 488 -33.21 -3.77 -5.50
CA ARG A 488 -33.93 -2.64 -6.11
C ARG A 488 -35.38 -3.00 -6.41
N LYS A 489 -35.62 -4.11 -7.13
CA LYS A 489 -36.99 -4.58 -7.46
C LYS A 489 -37.87 -4.78 -6.23
N ARG A 490 -37.30 -5.25 -5.11
CA ARG A 490 -38.03 -5.40 -3.85
C ARG A 490 -38.34 -4.06 -3.18
N ILE A 491 -37.41 -3.10 -3.21
CA ILE A 491 -37.60 -1.78 -2.59
C ILE A 491 -38.57 -0.92 -3.41
N THR A 492 -38.49 -0.96 -4.75
CA THR A 492 -39.32 -0.15 -5.64
C THR A 492 -40.64 -0.81 -6.05
N GLY A 493 -40.98 -1.97 -5.47
CA GLY A 493 -42.27 -2.63 -5.69
C GLY A 493 -42.48 -3.21 -7.09
N GLY A 494 -41.41 -3.67 -7.76
CA GLY A 494 -41.47 -4.44 -9.02
C GLY A 494 -42.47 -3.92 -10.05
N ILE A 495 -42.11 -2.85 -10.77
CA ILE A 495 -42.73 -2.51 -12.06
C ILE A 495 -41.79 -2.96 -13.17
#